data_AF-A0A2X2TGZ1-F1
#
_entry.id   AF-A0A2X2TGZ1-F1
#
_cell.length_a   1.000
_cell.length_b   1.000
_cell.length_c   1.000
_cell.angle_alpha   90.00
_cell.angle_beta   90.00
_cell.angle_gamma   90.00
#
_symmetry.space_group_name_H-M   'P 1'
#
loop_
_entity.id
_entity.type
_entity.pdbx_description
1 polymer ?
#
loop_
_entity_poly.entity_id
_entity_poly.type
_entity_poly.pdbx_seq_one_letter_code
_entity_poly.pdbx_strand_id
1 'polypeptide(L)'
;MDANRGDPQLGWDTDQFPNSVEENALVMYEILKAGGFTTGGLNFDAKVRRQSTDKYDLFYGHIGAMDTMALALKVAARMVEDGELDKRVAKRYAGWNSELGQQILKGQISLAQLAQYAEQHKLAPQHQSGHQELLENLINHYLFDN
;
A
#
# COMPACT_ATOMS: atom_id res chain seq x y z
N MET A 1 14.08 -6.49 0.07
CA MET A 1 13.34 -5.83 -1.01
C MET A 1 14.37 -5.19 -1.88
N ASP A 2 14.32 -5.45 -3.19
CA ASP A 2 15.20 -4.81 -4.14
C ASP A 2 14.60 -3.46 -4.52
N ALA A 3 15.25 -2.40 -4.07
CA ALA A 3 14.82 -1.02 -4.20
C ALA A 3 15.32 -0.46 -5.53
N ASN A 4 14.53 -0.70 -6.58
CA ASN A 4 14.71 -0.11 -7.89
C ASN A 4 13.34 0.36 -8.42
N ARG A 5 13.34 0.89 -9.65
CA ARG A 5 12.11 1.17 -10.39
C ARG A 5 12.26 0.79 -11.86
N GLY A 6 11.12 0.46 -12.45
CA GLY A 6 10.97 0.28 -13.89
C GLY A 6 10.63 1.58 -14.61
N ASP A 7 10.32 1.43 -15.89
CA ASP A 7 9.53 2.39 -16.64
C ASP A 7 8.26 1.64 -17.12
N PRO A 8 7.05 2.03 -16.68
CA PRO A 8 5.82 1.32 -17.03
C PRO A 8 5.54 1.25 -18.55
N GLN A 9 6.18 2.09 -19.36
CA GLN A 9 6.04 2.10 -20.81
C GLN A 9 7.06 1.19 -21.51
N LEU A 10 8.01 0.60 -20.78
CA LEU A 10 9.05 -0.27 -21.31
C LEU A 10 8.84 -1.71 -20.82
N GLY A 11 8.72 -2.65 -21.76
CA GLY A 11 8.48 -4.07 -21.46
C GLY A 11 9.71 -4.87 -21.02
N TRP A 12 10.78 -4.21 -20.57
CA TRP A 12 12.00 -4.84 -20.11
C TRP A 12 12.53 -4.17 -18.85
N ASP A 13 13.42 -4.86 -18.15
CA ASP A 13 13.95 -4.37 -16.88
C ASP A 13 14.96 -3.23 -17.07
N THR A 14 14.70 -2.12 -16.38
CA THR A 14 15.51 -0.91 -16.48
C THR A 14 16.43 -0.70 -15.28
N ASP A 15 16.16 -1.35 -14.13
CA ASP A 15 16.92 -1.22 -12.88
C ASP A 15 17.26 0.23 -12.52
N GLN A 16 16.30 1.15 -12.59
CA GLN A 16 16.54 2.55 -12.25
C GLN A 16 16.57 2.72 -10.73
N PHE A 17 17.38 3.66 -10.22
CA PHE A 17 17.28 4.08 -8.83
C PHE A 17 15.87 4.66 -8.55
N PRO A 18 15.27 4.35 -7.39
CA PRO A 18 13.98 4.92 -7.01
C PRO A 18 14.11 6.44 -6.85
N ASN A 19 13.09 7.17 -7.32
CA ASN A 19 13.09 8.63 -7.30
C ASN A 19 11.70 9.24 -7.03
N SER A 20 10.69 8.42 -6.73
CA SER A 20 9.34 8.88 -6.36
C SER A 20 9.07 8.53 -4.90
N VAL A 21 8.79 9.55 -4.10
CA VAL A 21 8.36 9.37 -2.71
C VAL A 21 6.93 8.85 -2.68
N GLU A 22 6.10 9.30 -3.62
CA GLU A 22 4.70 8.95 -3.77
C GLU A 22 4.51 7.44 -3.94
N GLU A 23 5.31 6.83 -4.83
CA GLU A 23 5.30 5.37 -5.03
C GLU A 23 5.87 4.63 -3.81
N ASN A 24 7.02 5.07 -3.31
CA ASN A 24 7.75 4.34 -2.26
C ASN A 24 7.11 4.48 -0.87
N ALA A 25 6.34 5.54 -0.60
CA ALA A 25 5.63 5.72 0.67
C ALA A 25 4.59 4.62 0.87
N LEU A 26 3.87 4.22 -0.20
CA LEU A 26 2.91 3.11 -0.13
C LEU A 26 3.61 1.76 0.06
N VAL A 27 4.78 1.56 -0.56
CA VAL A 27 5.59 0.36 -0.33
C VAL A 27 6.08 0.29 1.12
N MET A 28 6.61 1.39 1.65
CA MET A 28 7.05 1.48 3.04
C MET A 28 5.91 1.30 4.03
N TYR A 29 4.71 1.79 3.71
CA TYR A 29 3.52 1.61 4.54
C TYR A 29 3.21 0.12 4.75
N GLU A 30 3.23 -0.68 3.69
CA GLU A 30 3.01 -2.13 3.81
C GLU A 30 4.14 -2.83 4.58
N ILE A 31 5.41 -2.42 4.38
CA ILE A 31 6.54 -2.95 5.15
C ILE A 31 6.36 -2.67 6.65
N LEU A 32 5.98 -1.44 7.01
CA LEU A 32 5.76 -1.07 8.41
C LEU A 32 4.57 -1.82 9.01
N LYS A 33 3.46 -1.95 8.27
CA LYS A 33 2.30 -2.73 8.72
C LYS A 33 2.60 -4.20 8.93
N ALA A 34 3.52 -4.77 8.15
CA ALA A 34 3.99 -6.14 8.32
C ALA A 34 4.95 -6.31 9.52
N GLY A 35 5.26 -5.24 10.26
CA GLY A 35 6.16 -5.26 11.41
C GLY A 35 7.62 -4.89 11.08
N GLY A 36 7.88 -4.37 9.89
CA GLY A 36 9.21 -3.97 9.44
C GLY A 36 10.09 -5.14 9.00
N PHE A 37 11.37 -4.85 8.75
CA PHE A 37 12.35 -5.87 8.37
C PHE A 37 12.84 -6.67 9.58
N THR A 38 12.97 -7.99 9.42
CA THR A 38 13.58 -8.88 10.41
C THR A 38 15.02 -9.22 10.04
N THR A 39 15.23 -9.90 8.91
CA THR A 39 16.55 -10.31 8.39
C THR A 39 16.84 -9.74 7.00
N GLY A 40 15.96 -8.89 6.48
CA GLY A 40 16.09 -8.25 5.19
C GLY A 40 16.40 -6.76 5.30
N GLY A 41 16.36 -6.08 4.16
CA GLY A 41 16.50 -4.63 4.07
C GLY A 41 16.16 -4.13 2.67
N LEU A 42 16.61 -2.92 2.38
CA LEU A 42 16.55 -2.30 1.07
C LEU A 42 17.89 -2.55 0.37
N ASN A 43 17.90 -3.48 -0.57
CA ASN A 43 19.04 -3.70 -1.44
C ASN A 43 18.85 -2.84 -2.69
N PHE A 44 19.76 -1.94 -3.02
CA PHE A 44 19.65 -1.14 -4.25
C PHE A 44 20.13 -1.96 -5.45
N ASP A 45 19.27 -2.87 -5.92
CA ASP A 45 19.47 -3.59 -7.19
C ASP A 45 19.14 -2.66 -8.38
N ALA A 46 19.92 -1.58 -8.48
CA ALA A 46 19.73 -0.49 -9.40
C ALA A 46 21.07 -0.12 -10.03
N LYS A 47 21.02 0.43 -11.25
CA LYS A 47 22.19 0.85 -12.01
C LYS A 47 22.08 2.31 -12.44
N VAL A 48 23.22 2.95 -12.61
CA VAL A 48 23.27 4.25 -13.31
C VAL A 48 22.83 4.10 -14.76
N ARG A 49 22.37 5.18 -15.37
CA ARG A 49 21.96 5.16 -16.78
C ARG A 49 23.19 5.04 -17.67
N ARG A 50 23.04 4.48 -18.87
CA ARG A 50 24.17 4.32 -19.80
C ARG A 50 24.87 5.64 -20.12
N GLN A 51 24.14 6.76 -20.13
CA GLN A 51 24.73 8.09 -20.34
C GLN A 51 25.36 8.71 -19.08
N SER A 52 25.02 8.21 -17.89
CA SER A 52 25.61 8.60 -16.61
C SER A 52 26.98 7.90 -16.46
N THR A 53 27.99 8.50 -17.06
CA THR A 53 29.33 7.92 -17.23
C THR A 53 30.38 8.50 -16.29
N ASP A 54 30.04 9.56 -15.53
CA ASP A 54 30.94 10.10 -14.52
C ASP A 54 30.97 9.15 -13.32
N LYS A 55 32.14 8.93 -12.73
CA LYS A 55 32.30 8.08 -11.54
C LYS A 55 31.44 8.56 -10.36
N TYR A 56 31.12 9.85 -10.29
CA TYR A 56 30.27 10.42 -9.25
C TYR A 56 28.78 10.12 -9.45
N ASP A 57 28.35 9.71 -10.65
CA ASP A 57 26.95 9.36 -10.91
C ASP A 57 26.48 8.17 -10.07
N LEU A 58 27.39 7.25 -9.71
CA LEU A 58 27.09 6.17 -8.76
C LEU A 58 26.69 6.73 -7.39
N PHE A 59 27.37 7.78 -6.93
CA PHE A 59 27.06 8.43 -5.66
C PHE A 59 25.74 9.19 -5.75
N TYR A 60 25.53 9.96 -6.81
CA TYR A 60 24.26 10.68 -7.00
C TYR A 60 23.06 9.72 -7.05
N GLY A 61 23.19 8.57 -7.72
CA GLY A 61 22.16 7.55 -7.77
C GLY A 61 21.81 6.98 -6.39
N HIS A 62 22.82 6.56 -5.62
CA HIS A 62 22.59 6.00 -4.29
C HIS A 62 22.09 7.05 -3.29
N ILE A 63 22.65 8.26 -3.29
CA ILE A 63 22.22 9.35 -2.40
C ILE A 63 20.75 9.67 -2.67
N GLY A 64 20.38 9.91 -3.93
CA GLY A 64 19.00 10.22 -4.30
C GLY A 64 18.01 9.10 -3.94
N ALA A 65 18.42 7.84 -4.13
CA ALA A 65 17.62 6.68 -3.74
C ALA A 65 17.45 6.58 -2.22
N MET A 66 18.54 6.72 -1.45
CA MET A 66 18.51 6.71 0.02
C MET A 66 17.62 7.82 0.58
N ASP A 67 17.75 9.05 0.07
CA ASP A 67 16.92 10.19 0.50
C ASP A 67 15.44 9.97 0.16
N THR A 68 15.15 9.45 -1.03
CA THR A 68 13.78 9.11 -1.45
C THR A 68 13.17 8.05 -0.53
N MET A 69 13.88 6.96 -0.25
CA MET A 69 13.40 5.89 0.64
C MET A 69 13.26 6.37 2.08
N ALA A 70 14.17 7.24 2.56
CA ALA A 70 14.09 7.81 3.89
C ALA A 70 12.86 8.72 4.05
N LEU A 71 12.58 9.58 3.06
CA LEU A 71 11.39 10.43 3.08
C LEU A 71 10.11 9.60 2.96
N ALA A 72 10.08 8.60 2.08
CA ALA A 72 8.99 7.64 1.97
C ALA A 72 8.71 6.92 3.29
N LEU A 73 9.75 6.49 4.01
CA LEU A 73 9.61 5.89 5.34
C LEU A 73 8.95 6.84 6.34
N LYS A 74 9.35 8.11 6.36
CA LYS A 74 8.74 9.12 7.26
C LYS A 74 7.27 9.33 6.94
N VAL A 75 6.91 9.44 5.66
CA VAL A 75 5.51 9.58 5.23
C VAL A 75 4.70 8.34 5.63
N ALA A 76 5.23 7.15 5.35
CA ALA A 76 4.62 5.88 5.72
C ALA A 76 4.39 5.74 7.24
N ALA A 77 5.38 6.13 8.04
CA ALA A 77 5.26 6.12 9.50
C ALA A 77 4.10 7.01 9.97
N ARG A 78 3.96 8.24 9.44
CA ARG A 78 2.82 9.11 9.73
C ARG A 78 1.48 8.45 9.38
N MET A 79 1.39 7.83 8.19
CA MET A 79 0.18 7.13 7.76
C MET A 79 -0.21 5.97 8.68
N VAL A 80 0.79 5.19 9.16
CA VAL A 80 0.56 4.09 10.11
C VAL A 80 0.15 4.62 11.49
N GLU A 81 0.86 5.63 12.00
CA GLU A 81 0.60 6.22 13.32
C GLU A 81 -0.79 6.84 13.42
N ASP A 82 -1.22 7.58 12.40
CA ASP A 82 -2.55 8.18 12.35
C ASP A 82 -3.67 7.12 12.18
N GLY A 83 -3.38 6.06 11.43
CA GLY A 83 -4.26 4.92 11.21
C GLY A 83 -5.54 5.24 10.41
N GLU A 84 -5.59 6.36 9.69
CA GLU A 84 -6.80 6.79 8.96
C GLU A 84 -7.21 5.82 7.84
N LEU A 85 -6.24 5.24 7.13
CA LEU A 85 -6.51 4.21 6.12
C LEU A 85 -7.11 2.94 6.77
N ASP A 86 -6.54 2.49 7.89
CA ASP A 86 -7.02 1.31 8.61
C ASP A 86 -8.42 1.52 9.18
N LYS A 87 -8.71 2.69 9.75
CA LYS A 87 -10.06 3.05 10.21
C LYS A 87 -11.08 2.96 9.08
N ARG A 88 -10.72 3.40 7.87
CA ARG A 88 -11.61 3.37 6.69
C ARG A 88 -11.83 1.95 6.18
N VAL A 89 -10.79 1.12 6.14
CA VAL A 89 -10.92 -0.32 5.82
C VAL A 89 -11.80 -1.01 6.86
N ALA A 90 -11.53 -0.83 8.15
CA ALA A 90 -12.33 -1.41 9.24
C ALA A 90 -13.80 -0.99 9.15
N LYS A 91 -14.07 0.29 8.87
CA LYS A 91 -15.44 0.80 8.66
C LYS A 91 -16.12 0.13 7.47
N ARG A 92 -15.43 -0.01 6.33
CA ARG A 92 -15.97 -0.65 5.11
C ARG A 92 -16.37 -2.10 5.36
N TYR A 93 -15.59 -2.84 6.15
CA TYR A 93 -15.82 -4.26 6.42
C TYR A 93 -16.53 -4.53 7.76
N ALA A 94 -17.03 -3.50 8.46
CA ALA A 94 -17.64 -3.64 9.77
C ALA A 94 -18.83 -4.63 9.81
N GLY A 95 -19.55 -4.80 8.69
CA GLY A 95 -20.65 -5.77 8.58
C GLY A 95 -20.23 -7.22 8.80
N TRP A 96 -18.96 -7.56 8.55
CA TRP A 96 -18.42 -8.90 8.81
C TRP A 96 -18.23 -9.21 10.30
N ASN A 97 -18.24 -8.18 11.15
CA ASN A 97 -18.21 -8.34 12.61
C ASN A 97 -19.61 -8.60 13.20
N SER A 98 -20.67 -8.55 12.39
CA SER A 98 -22.02 -8.94 12.81
C SER A 98 -22.13 -10.45 13.06
N GLU A 99 -23.18 -10.86 13.75
CA GLU A 99 -23.44 -12.28 14.02
C GLU A 99 -23.47 -13.12 12.73
N LEU A 100 -24.26 -12.70 11.73
CA LEU A 100 -24.32 -13.37 10.43
C LEU A 100 -22.95 -13.40 9.75
N GLY A 101 -22.24 -12.26 9.73
CA GLY A 101 -20.90 -12.17 9.15
C GLY A 101 -19.92 -13.16 9.79
N GLN A 102 -19.95 -13.28 11.11
CA GLN A 102 -19.12 -14.21 11.86
C GLN A 102 -19.52 -15.68 11.64
N GLN A 103 -20.81 -15.99 11.54
CA GLN A 103 -21.27 -17.34 11.20
C GLN A 103 -20.78 -17.74 9.80
N ILE A 104 -20.82 -16.83 8.83
CA ILE A 104 -20.29 -17.05 7.47
C ILE A 104 -18.78 -17.30 7.53
N LEU A 105 -18.01 -16.40 8.14
CA LEU A 105 -16.55 -16.50 8.18
C LEU A 105 -16.04 -17.75 8.91
N LYS A 106 -16.79 -18.24 9.90
CA LYS A 106 -16.46 -19.47 10.65
C LYS A 106 -16.99 -20.74 9.99
N GLY A 107 -17.67 -20.65 8.84
CA GLY A 107 -18.27 -21.80 8.15
C GLY A 107 -19.41 -22.45 8.94
N GLN A 108 -20.08 -21.71 9.81
CA GLN A 108 -21.13 -22.21 10.71
C GLN A 108 -22.53 -22.17 10.08
N ILE A 109 -22.65 -21.53 8.92
CA ILE A 109 -23.90 -21.42 8.17
C ILE A 109 -23.70 -21.96 6.75
N SER A 110 -24.57 -22.89 6.35
CA SER A 110 -24.54 -23.48 5.00
C SER A 110 -25.13 -22.53 3.95
N LEU A 111 -24.82 -22.77 2.68
CA LEU A 111 -25.43 -22.02 1.55
C LEU A 111 -26.96 -22.10 1.56
N ALA A 112 -27.54 -23.24 1.93
CA ALA A 112 -28.99 -23.41 2.00
C ALA A 112 -29.61 -22.54 3.10
N GLN A 113 -28.99 -22.49 4.28
CA GLN A 113 -29.43 -21.62 5.38
C GLN A 113 -29.26 -20.14 5.03
N LEU A 114 -28.18 -19.76 4.34
CA LEU A 114 -27.98 -18.39 3.86
C LEU A 114 -29.02 -17.94 2.85
N ALA A 115 -29.37 -18.81 1.90
CA ALA A 115 -30.43 -18.53 0.91
C ALA A 115 -31.77 -18.29 1.62
N GLN A 116 -32.12 -19.16 2.57
CA GLN A 116 -33.34 -19.02 3.36
C GLN A 116 -33.32 -17.74 4.23
N TYR A 117 -32.20 -17.42 4.85
CA TYR A 117 -32.03 -16.20 5.63
C TYR A 117 -32.26 -14.95 4.76
N ALA A 118 -31.65 -14.90 3.57
CA ALA A 118 -31.78 -13.78 2.65
C ALA A 118 -33.22 -13.56 2.19
N GLU A 119 -33.95 -14.64 1.87
CA GLU A 119 -35.36 -14.58 1.48
C GLU A 119 -36.26 -14.12 2.63
N GLN A 120 -36.11 -14.73 3.81
CA GLN A 120 -36.93 -14.41 4.99
C GLN A 120 -36.77 -12.96 5.46
N HIS A 121 -35.53 -12.45 5.44
CA HIS A 121 -35.22 -11.07 5.84
C HIS A 121 -35.37 -10.08 4.69
N LYS A 122 -35.74 -10.53 3.48
CA LYS A 122 -35.86 -9.71 2.27
C LYS A 122 -34.62 -8.81 2.07
N LEU A 123 -33.43 -9.39 2.19
CA LEU A 123 -32.19 -8.62 2.12
C LEU A 123 -32.13 -7.85 0.79
N ALA A 124 -31.93 -6.54 0.88
CA ALA A 124 -31.72 -5.65 -0.25
C ALA A 124 -30.41 -4.86 -0.04
N PRO A 125 -29.23 -5.52 -0.15
CA PRO A 125 -27.95 -4.90 0.14
C PRO A 125 -27.73 -3.66 -0.73
N GLN A 126 -27.27 -2.58 -0.10
CA GLN A 126 -26.86 -1.36 -0.80
C GLN A 126 -25.35 -1.30 -0.83
N HIS A 127 -24.79 -1.04 -2.01
CA HIS A 127 -23.36 -0.88 -2.16
C HIS A 127 -22.89 0.38 -1.42
N GLN A 128 -21.76 0.28 -0.74
CA GLN A 128 -21.10 1.42 -0.11
C GLN A 128 -20.00 1.96 -1.02
N SER A 129 -19.94 3.29 -1.14
CA SER A 129 -18.88 3.95 -1.90
C SER A 129 -17.49 3.54 -1.41
N GLY A 130 -16.57 3.35 -2.35
CA GLY A 130 -15.16 3.09 -2.06
C GLY A 130 -14.40 4.35 -1.64
N HIS A 131 -14.91 5.54 -1.96
CA HIS A 131 -14.28 6.83 -1.68
C HIS A 131 -12.83 6.92 -2.18
N GLN A 132 -12.55 6.38 -3.38
CA GLN A 132 -11.19 6.30 -3.91
C GLN A 132 -10.53 7.67 -4.02
N GLU A 133 -11.20 8.66 -4.62
CA GLU A 133 -10.65 9.99 -4.83
C GLU A 133 -10.38 10.72 -3.49
N LEU A 134 -11.23 10.45 -2.49
CA LEU A 134 -11.02 10.96 -1.14
C LEU A 134 -9.80 10.30 -0.46
N LEU A 135 -9.57 9.01 -0.71
CA LEU A 135 -8.41 8.28 -0.20
C LEU A 135 -7.12 8.75 -0.89
N GLU A 136 -7.14 8.96 -2.21
CA GLU A 136 -6.01 9.51 -2.95
C GLU A 136 -5.64 10.91 -2.43
N ASN A 137 -6.63 11.76 -2.16
CA ASN A 137 -6.40 13.07 -1.52
C ASN A 137 -5.82 12.96 -0.11
N LEU A 138 -6.24 11.96 0.66
CA LEU A 138 -5.67 11.69 1.98
C LEU A 138 -4.18 11.29 1.87
N ILE A 139 -3.81 10.45 0.89
CA ILE A 139 -2.40 10.12 0.64
C ILE A 139 -1.61 11.38 0.25
N ASN A 140 -2.17 12.24 -0.62
CA ASN A 140 -1.55 13.51 -1.00
C ASN A 140 -1.33 14.43 0.21
N HIS A 141 -2.29 14.50 1.14
CA HIS A 141 -2.13 15.23 2.40
C HIS A 141 -0.90 14.74 3.17
N TYR A 142 -0.71 13.42 3.30
CA TYR A 142 0.47 12.84 3.93
C TYR A 142 1.78 13.08 3.17
N LEU A 143 1.74 13.26 1.86
CA LEU A 143 2.92 13.48 1.03
C LEU A 143 3.40 14.93 1.06
N PHE A 144 2.46 15.89 1.03
CA PHE A 144 2.79 17.28 0.71
C PHE A 144 2.51 18.27 1.83
N ASP A 145 1.68 17.91 2.81
CA ASP A 145 1.39 18.80 3.93
C ASP A 145 2.39 18.58 5.08
N ASN A 146 2.84 19.70 5.65
CA ASN A 146 3.86 19.75 6.71
C ASN A 146 3.28 19.38 8.07
#